data_AF-A0A196MUD9-F1
#
_entry.id   AF-A0A196MUD9-F1
#
_cell.length_a   1.000
_cell.length_b   1.000
_cell.length_c   1.000
_cell.angle_alpha   90.00
_cell.angle_beta   90.00
_cell.angle_gamma   90.00
#
_symmetry.space_group_name_H-M   'P 1'
#
loop_
_entity.id
_entity.type
_entity.pdbx_description
1 polymer ?
#
loop_
_entity_poly.entity_id
_entity_poly.type
_entity_poly.pdbx_seq_one_letter_code
_entity_poly.pdbx_strand_id
1 'polypeptide(L)'
;MLAIEPDYDRFVETHEPHYFHAQARGFALIRKIERYLKSANSYAGRYYGYTDHETGDVVITGECDEEYEAEWNKACDLARMAARSNAYWIIRAQGRDDEAAMLIHEAHRLIAQRG
;
A
#
# COMPACT_ATOMS: atom_id res chain seq x y z
N MET A 1 10.01 -35.24 -1.97
CA MET A 1 8.93 -34.58 -1.22
C MET A 1 8.94 -33.12 -1.66
N LEU A 2 7.97 -32.69 -2.48
CA LEU A 2 7.89 -31.29 -2.92
C LEU A 2 7.49 -30.46 -1.69
N ALA A 3 8.39 -29.62 -1.20
CA ALA A 3 8.07 -28.66 -0.16
C ALA A 3 7.13 -27.62 -0.77
N ILE A 4 5.85 -27.66 -0.40
CA ILE A 4 4.92 -26.58 -0.72
C ILE A 4 5.39 -25.38 0.10
N GLU A 5 5.76 -24.29 -0.57
CA GLU A 5 6.11 -23.07 0.15
C GLU A 5 4.89 -22.58 0.94
N PRO A 6 5.06 -22.20 2.22
CA PRO A 6 3.96 -21.72 3.04
C PRO A 6 3.40 -20.41 2.46
N ASP A 7 2.08 -20.40 2.22
CA ASP A 7 1.34 -19.20 1.82
C ASP A 7 1.15 -18.27 3.02
N TYR A 8 1.79 -17.10 2.96
CA TYR A 8 1.72 -16.05 3.98
C TYR A 8 0.78 -14.90 3.61
N ASP A 9 0.14 -14.95 2.45
CA ASP A 9 -0.81 -13.94 1.98
C ASP A 9 -2.27 -14.36 2.28
N ARG A 10 -2.44 -15.21 3.30
CA ARG A 10 -3.70 -15.62 3.95
C ARG A 10 -3.65 -15.34 5.46
N PHE A 11 -4.80 -15.47 6.13
CA PHE A 11 -4.84 -15.53 7.59
C PHE A 11 -4.18 -16.80 8.09
N VAL A 12 -3.21 -16.65 8.99
CA VAL A 12 -2.50 -17.73 9.67
C VAL A 12 -2.69 -17.54 11.18
N GLU A 13 -3.32 -18.50 11.83
CA GLU A 13 -3.61 -18.45 13.26
C GLU A 13 -2.38 -18.68 14.14
N THR A 14 -2.46 -18.27 15.41
CA THR A 14 -1.35 -18.34 16.37
C THR A 14 -0.83 -19.75 16.63
N HIS A 15 -1.69 -20.75 16.43
CA HIS A 15 -1.38 -22.16 16.63
C HIS A 15 -0.88 -22.84 15.34
N GLU A 16 -1.01 -22.18 14.18
CA GLU A 16 -0.55 -22.72 12.91
C GLU A 16 0.98 -22.63 12.78
N PRO A 17 1.62 -23.61 12.12
CA PRO A 17 3.04 -23.51 11.80
C PRO A 17 3.32 -22.25 10.99
N HIS A 18 4.50 -21.66 11.20
CA HIS A 18 4.94 -20.44 10.53
C HIS A 18 4.14 -19.16 10.84
N TYR A 19 3.30 -19.15 11.88
CA TYR A 19 2.61 -17.94 12.35
C TYR A 19 3.51 -16.70 12.45
N PHE A 20 4.69 -16.83 13.07
CA PHE A 20 5.63 -15.70 13.18
C PHE A 20 6.15 -15.19 11.83
N HIS A 21 6.27 -16.07 10.83
CA HIS A 21 6.65 -15.66 9.48
C HIS A 21 5.49 -14.93 8.79
N ALA A 22 4.25 -15.38 8.98
CA ALA A 22 3.06 -14.66 8.50
C ALA A 22 2.92 -13.28 9.16
N GLN A 23 3.20 -13.16 10.46
CA GLN A 23 3.25 -11.88 11.16
C GLN A 23 4.33 -10.96 10.58
N ALA A 24 5.55 -11.46 10.40
CA ALA A 24 6.65 -10.69 9.80
C ALA A 24 6.32 -10.24 8.38
N ARG A 25 5.69 -11.11 7.57
CA ARG A 25 5.16 -10.77 6.25
C ARG A 25 4.11 -9.66 6.33
N GLY A 26 3.20 -9.74 7.31
CA GLY A 26 2.18 -8.72 7.56
C GLY A 26 2.79 -7.34 7.83
N PHE A 27 3.74 -7.24 8.76
CA PHE A 27 4.48 -6.00 9.01
C PHE A 27 5.22 -5.50 7.75
N ALA A 28 5.82 -6.40 6.97
CA ALA A 28 6.52 -6.03 5.76
C ALA A 28 5.59 -5.48 4.66
N LEU A 29 4.37 -6.02 4.53
CA LEU A 29 3.34 -5.51 3.62
C LEU A 29 2.90 -4.10 4.03
N ILE A 30 2.56 -3.89 5.30
CA ILE A 30 2.17 -2.57 5.84
C ILE A 30 3.26 -1.54 5.54
N ARG A 31 4.52 -1.84 5.86
CA ARG A 31 5.65 -0.95 5.59
C ARG A 31 5.85 -0.66 4.09
N LYS A 32 5.52 -1.60 3.21
CA LYS A 32 5.59 -1.37 1.75
C LYS A 32 4.50 -0.42 1.28
N ILE A 33 3.27 -0.61 1.75
CA ILE A 33 2.13 0.27 1.45
C ILE A 33 2.46 1.71 1.86
N GLU A 34 2.93 1.91 3.10
CA GLU A 34 3.35 3.23 3.61
C GLU A 34 4.41 3.90 2.72
N ARG A 35 5.36 3.13 2.16
CA ARG A 35 6.38 3.69 1.25
C ARG A 35 5.79 4.13 -0.08
N TYR A 36 4.89 3.34 -0.67
CA TYR A 36 4.22 3.71 -1.91
C TYR A 36 3.30 4.91 -1.71
N LEU A 37 2.58 4.99 -0.59
CA LEU A 37 1.79 6.17 -0.24
C LEU A 37 2.64 7.42 -0.06
N LYS A 38 3.77 7.31 0.65
CA LYS A 38 4.72 8.42 0.77
C LYS A 38 5.26 8.87 -0.60
N SER A 39 5.51 7.92 -1.51
CA SER A 39 5.97 8.19 -2.87
C SER A 39 4.88 8.91 -3.67
N ALA A 40 3.65 8.38 -3.69
CA ALA A 40 2.48 9.02 -4.32
C ALA A 40 2.27 10.44 -3.78
N ASN A 41 2.21 10.62 -2.47
CA ASN A 41 2.05 11.93 -1.83
C ASN A 41 3.19 12.91 -2.18
N SER A 42 4.36 12.42 -2.60
CA SER A 42 5.43 13.28 -3.08
C SER A 42 5.19 13.83 -4.49
N TYR A 43 4.37 13.18 -5.32
CA TYR A 43 3.97 13.62 -6.66
C TYR A 43 2.70 14.47 -6.65
N ALA A 44 1.86 14.34 -5.61
CA ALA A 44 0.62 15.10 -5.48
C ALA A 44 0.87 16.61 -5.58
N GLY A 45 0.22 17.26 -6.56
CA GLY A 45 0.34 18.70 -6.81
C GLY A 45 1.72 19.13 -7.33
N ARG A 46 2.57 18.20 -7.81
CA ARG A 46 3.79 18.54 -8.53
C ARG A 46 3.50 18.73 -10.01
N TYR A 47 4.23 19.67 -10.59
CA TYR A 47 4.14 20.06 -11.98
C TYR A 47 5.51 20.01 -12.62
N TYR A 48 5.55 19.64 -13.89
CA TYR A 48 6.70 19.86 -14.75
C TYR A 48 6.62 21.26 -15.33
N GLY A 49 7.76 21.95 -15.39
CA GLY A 49 7.82 23.30 -15.94
C GLY A 49 9.22 23.89 -15.92
N TYR A 50 9.31 25.12 -16.43
CA TYR A 50 10.53 25.92 -16.42
C TYR A 50 10.19 27.40 -16.19
N THR A 51 11.18 28.18 -15.76
CA THR A 51 11.07 29.64 -15.75
C THR A 51 11.55 30.18 -17.09
N ASP A 52 10.69 30.92 -17.79
CA ASP A 52 11.08 31.65 -19.00
C ASP A 52 12.09 32.74 -18.62
N HIS A 53 13.25 32.75 -19.28
CA HIS A 53 14.31 33.71 -18.94
C HIS A 53 14.05 35.11 -19.52
N GLU A 54 13.27 35.22 -20.59
CA GLU A 54 12.96 36.52 -21.21
C GLU A 54 11.84 37.23 -20.44
N THR A 55 10.78 36.51 -20.05
CA THR A 55 9.63 37.11 -19.36
C THR A 55 9.69 36.96 -17.83
N GLY A 56 10.43 35.99 -17.31
CA GLY A 56 10.47 35.65 -15.89
C GLY A 56 9.28 34.80 -15.41
N ASP A 57 8.37 34.40 -16.31
CA ASP A 57 7.17 33.65 -15.95
C ASP A 57 7.47 32.16 -15.71
N VAL A 58 6.69 31.52 -14.84
CA VAL A 58 6.69 30.06 -14.69
C VAL A 58 5.77 29.46 -15.75
N VAL A 59 6.35 28.64 -16.65
CA VAL A 59 5.61 27.88 -17.66
C VAL A 59 5.45 26.46 -17.17
N ILE A 60 4.20 26.06 -16.94
CA ILE A 60 3.83 24.68 -16.60
C ILE A 60 3.65 23.89 -17.90
N THR A 61 4.35 22.76 -18.01
CA THR A 61 4.36 21.89 -19.19
C THR A 61 3.70 20.53 -18.95
N GLY A 62 3.33 20.22 -17.70
CA GLY A 62 2.66 18.97 -17.34
C GLY A 62 2.46 18.82 -15.84
N GLU A 63 1.78 17.74 -15.47
CA GLU A 63 1.43 17.38 -14.08
C GLU A 63 2.04 16.01 -13.77
N CYS A 64 2.39 15.76 -12.50
CA CYS A 64 2.93 14.47 -12.06
C CYS A 64 1.84 13.44 -11.70
N ASP A 65 0.66 13.55 -12.32
CA ASP A 65 -0.51 12.72 -12.00
C ASP A 65 -0.27 11.24 -12.36
N GLU A 66 0.45 10.97 -13.45
CA GLU A 66 0.77 9.59 -13.86
C GLU A 66 1.68 8.89 -12.84
N GLU A 67 2.68 9.60 -12.30
CA GLU A 67 3.56 9.08 -11.25
C GLU A 67 2.83 8.90 -9.93
N TYR A 68 1.94 9.85 -9.57
CA TYR A 68 1.05 9.71 -8.43
C TYR A 68 0.21 8.43 -8.54
N GLU A 69 -0.51 8.27 -9.66
CA GLU A 69 -1.39 7.13 -9.91
C GLU A 69 -0.62 5.81 -9.93
N ALA A 70 0.57 5.78 -10.53
CA ALA A 70 1.39 4.58 -10.56
C ALA A 70 1.79 4.09 -9.16
N GLU A 71 2.19 5.01 -8.27
CA GLU A 71 2.57 4.67 -6.91
C GLU A 71 1.35 4.35 -6.03
N TRP A 72 0.26 5.10 -6.19
CA TRP A 72 -1.01 4.85 -5.52
C TRP A 72 -1.58 3.47 -5.85
N ASN A 73 -1.57 3.07 -7.12
CA ASN A 73 -2.05 1.77 -7.55
C ASN A 73 -1.22 0.61 -6.98
N LYS A 74 0.11 0.77 -6.87
CA LYS A 74 0.97 -0.22 -6.17
C LYS A 74 0.61 -0.36 -4.69
N ALA A 75 0.30 0.75 -4.02
CA ALA A 75 -0.19 0.72 -2.64
C ALA A 75 -1.53 -0.03 -2.55
N CYS A 76 -2.47 0.24 -3.45
CA CYS A 76 -3.77 -0.42 -3.52
C CYS A 76 -3.66 -1.93 -3.74
N ASP A 77 -2.79 -2.37 -4.66
CA ASP A 77 -2.57 -3.80 -4.93
C ASP A 77 -2.04 -4.53 -3.69
N LEU A 78 -1.06 -3.93 -3.02
CA LEU A 78 -0.53 -4.47 -1.77
C LEU A 78 -1.56 -4.45 -0.64
N ALA A 79 -2.44 -3.44 -0.58
CA ALA A 79 -3.52 -3.38 0.39
C ALA A 79 -4.52 -4.54 0.22
N ARG A 80 -4.83 -4.94 -1.02
CA ARG A 80 -5.67 -6.13 -1.29
C ARG A 80 -5.02 -7.44 -0.86
N MET A 81 -3.69 -7.53 -0.90
CA MET A 81 -2.95 -8.67 -0.33
C MET A 81 -2.98 -8.61 1.21
N ALA A 82 -2.67 -7.46 1.79
CA ALA A 82 -2.66 -7.23 3.24
C ALA A 82 -4.04 -7.48 3.88
N ALA A 83 -5.12 -7.14 3.19
CA ALA A 83 -6.50 -7.33 3.65
C ALA A 83 -6.89 -8.79 3.89
N ARG A 84 -6.16 -9.74 3.29
CA ARG A 84 -6.38 -11.19 3.44
C ARG A 84 -5.31 -11.88 4.28
N SER A 85 -4.31 -11.15 4.76
CA SER A 85 -3.20 -11.69 5.53
C SER A 85 -3.18 -11.17 6.97
N ASN A 86 -2.23 -11.65 7.76
CA ASN A 86 -2.03 -11.19 9.14
C ASN A 86 -1.79 -9.68 9.26
N ALA A 87 -1.44 -8.98 8.17
CA ALA A 87 -1.39 -7.52 8.13
C ALA A 87 -2.71 -6.87 8.60
N TYR A 88 -3.86 -7.39 8.17
CA TYR A 88 -5.17 -6.88 8.59
C TYR A 88 -5.37 -7.00 10.10
N TRP A 89 -5.00 -8.13 10.71
CA TRP A 89 -5.09 -8.29 12.16
C TRP A 89 -4.12 -7.40 12.92
N ILE A 90 -2.90 -7.20 12.39
CA ILE A 90 -1.93 -6.28 12.98
C ILE A 90 -2.50 -4.85 13.05
N ILE A 91 -2.99 -4.30 11.93
CA ILE A 91 -3.51 -2.92 11.93
C ILE A 91 -4.75 -2.78 12.83
N ARG A 92 -5.61 -3.80 12.86
CA ARG A 92 -6.80 -3.85 13.74
C ARG A 92 -6.39 -3.86 15.21
N ALA A 93 -5.41 -4.68 15.57
CA ALA A 93 -4.92 -4.80 16.95
C ALA A 93 -4.20 -3.52 17.41
N GLN A 94 -3.52 -2.82 16.49
CA GLN A 94 -2.88 -1.53 16.74
C GLN A 94 -3.88 -0.36 16.81
N GLY A 95 -5.13 -0.54 16.37
CA GLY A 95 -6.13 0.52 16.31
C GLY A 95 -5.76 1.65 15.35
N ARG A 96 -5.06 1.32 14.26
CA ARG A 96 -4.57 2.32 13.29
C ARG A 96 -5.69 2.84 12.39
N ASP A 97 -5.64 4.13 12.09
CA ASP A 97 -6.57 4.87 11.22
C ASP A 97 -5.87 5.72 10.15
N ASP A 98 -4.54 5.60 10.00
CA ASP A 98 -3.77 6.25 8.94
C ASP A 98 -4.11 5.71 7.54
N GLU A 99 -3.63 6.40 6.49
CA GLU A 99 -3.94 6.08 5.08
C GLU A 99 -3.67 4.61 4.71
N ALA A 100 -2.61 3.99 5.24
CA ALA A 100 -2.33 2.58 4.97
C ALA A 100 -3.38 1.68 5.63
N ALA A 101 -3.78 1.97 6.87
CA ALA A 101 -4.84 1.25 7.55
C ALA A 101 -6.19 1.42 6.85
N MET A 102 -6.53 2.64 6.42
CA MET A 102 -7.75 2.92 5.65
C MET A 102 -7.83 2.09 4.37
N LEU A 103 -6.74 2.05 3.58
CA LEU A 103 -6.67 1.26 2.35
C LEU A 103 -6.86 -0.24 2.60
N ILE A 104 -6.22 -0.78 3.64
CA ILE A 104 -6.34 -2.20 3.98
C ILE A 104 -7.75 -2.52 4.51
N HIS A 105 -8.33 -1.66 5.35
CA HIS A 105 -9.70 -1.82 5.85
C HIS A 105 -10.73 -1.78 4.72
N GLU A 106 -10.59 -0.83 3.80
CA GLU A 106 -11.48 -0.71 2.64
C GLU A 106 -11.34 -1.93 1.72
N ALA A 107 -10.12 -2.36 1.42
CA ALA A 107 -9.89 -3.57 0.64
C ALA A 107 -10.51 -4.81 1.30
N HIS A 108 -10.39 -4.95 2.63
CA HIS A 108 -11.02 -6.04 3.37
C HIS A 108 -12.55 -5.98 3.29
N ARG A 109 -13.15 -4.80 3.46
CA ARG A 109 -14.60 -4.57 3.35
C ARG A 109 -15.10 -4.96 1.96
N LEU A 110 -14.42 -4.56 0.89
CA LEU A 110 -14.78 -4.88 -0.48
C LEU A 110 -14.69 -6.38 -0.79
N ILE A 111 -13.69 -7.07 -0.23
CA ILE A 111 -13.57 -8.53 -0.38
C ILE A 111 -14.74 -9.23 0.32
N ALA A 112 -15.09 -8.81 1.54
CA ALA A 112 -16.18 -9.39 2.32
C ALA A 112 -17.57 -9.20 1.67
N GLN A 113 -17.76 -8.15 0.85
CA GLN A 113 -19.02 -7.91 0.12
C GLN A 113 -19.17 -8.76 -1.15
N ARG A 114 -18.09 -9.38 -1.62
CA ARG A 114 -18.06 -10.18 -2.86
C ARG A 114 -18.15 -11.69 -2.62
N GLY A 115 -18.06 -12.13 -1.37
CA GLY A 115 -18.26 -13.52 -0.94
C GLY A 115 -19.66 -13.73 -0.40
#